data_AF-A0A7U9DPY4-F1
#
_entry.id   AF-A0A7U9DPY4-F1
#
_cell.length_a   1.000
_cell.length_b   1.000
_cell.length_c   1.000
_cell.angle_alpha   90.00
_cell.angle_beta   90.00
_cell.angle_gamma   90.00
#
_symmetry.space_group_name_H-M   'P 1'
#
loop_
_entity.id
_entity.type
_entity.pdbx_description
1 polymer ?
#
loop_
_entity_poly.entity_id
_entity_poly.type
_entity_poly.pdbx_seq_one_letter_code
_entity_poly.pdbx_strand_id
1 'polypeptide(L)'
;MAFAKDLKRRNVLQEAVYHRIKADFDLGAQAAVRTVKKVCDAYATFKANLRAGNYGLEGSKRRIKAESKPVRFRETSAQPFDDRMLTWNLDTKMVSVWTVAGRLKGIPFVCSPEAMRLLAQRKGESDLVMRDGMFFLIATKAKRAGVAVVHVDSSNTSRQCSECWHTHRTNRVTQARFVCRSCGIVLHADHNGSRNIAHRADAAWQRGAVNRPRTP
;
A
#
# COMPACT_ATOMS: atom_id res chain seq x y z
N MET A 1 -15.54 -14.50 -5.61
CA MET A 1 -15.67 -14.32 -7.08
C MET A 1 -14.33 -14.14 -7.77
N ALA A 2 -13.53 -13.10 -7.47
CA ALA A 2 -12.24 -12.88 -8.14
C ALA A 2 -11.28 -14.09 -8.12
N PHE A 3 -11.14 -14.76 -6.97
CA PHE A 3 -10.35 -16.00 -6.85
C PHE A 3 -11.02 -17.19 -7.52
N ALA A 4 -12.22 -17.54 -7.07
CA ALA A 4 -12.93 -18.77 -7.46
C ALA A 4 -13.26 -18.85 -8.97
N LYS A 5 -13.42 -17.71 -9.64
CA LYS A 5 -13.71 -17.63 -11.08
C LYS A 5 -12.53 -17.05 -11.90
N ASP A 6 -11.37 -16.86 -11.27
CA ASP A 6 -10.18 -16.23 -11.86
C ASP A 6 -10.40 -14.84 -12.51
N LEU A 7 -11.40 -14.08 -12.05
CA LEU A 7 -11.74 -12.76 -12.58
C LEU A 7 -10.86 -11.68 -11.94
N LYS A 8 -9.65 -11.48 -12.48
CA LYS A 8 -8.65 -10.52 -11.95
C LYS A 8 -8.48 -9.25 -12.80
N ARG A 9 -9.12 -9.18 -13.98
CA ARG A 9 -9.12 -7.97 -14.83
C ARG A 9 -10.24 -7.03 -14.39
N ARG A 10 -9.95 -5.73 -14.32
CA ARG A 10 -10.86 -4.70 -13.77
C ARG A 10 -12.25 -4.74 -14.40
N ASN A 11 -12.35 -4.63 -15.72
CA ASN A 11 -13.64 -4.49 -16.40
C ASN A 11 -14.50 -5.75 -16.20
N VAL A 12 -13.90 -6.93 -16.34
CA VAL A 12 -14.59 -8.23 -16.16
C VAL A 12 -15.04 -8.44 -14.72
N LEU A 13 -14.18 -8.12 -13.74
CA LEU A 13 -14.55 -8.24 -12.34
C LEU A 13 -15.66 -7.23 -11.99
N GLN A 14 -15.55 -6.00 -12.49
CA GLN A 14 -16.54 -4.95 -12.25
C GLN A 14 -17.92 -5.36 -12.74
N GLU A 15 -18.03 -5.81 -14.00
CA GLU A 15 -19.28 -6.30 -14.57
C GLU A 15 -19.92 -7.39 -13.70
N ALA A 16 -19.10 -8.33 -13.21
CA ALA A 16 -19.57 -9.44 -12.41
C ALA A 16 -20.03 -9.09 -10.97
N VAL A 17 -19.62 -7.94 -10.41
CA VAL A 17 -19.85 -7.64 -8.98
C VAL A 17 -20.45 -6.26 -8.70
N TYR A 18 -20.47 -5.34 -9.65
CA TYR A 18 -20.82 -3.94 -9.43
C TYR A 18 -22.21 -3.76 -8.83
N HIS A 19 -23.24 -4.35 -9.45
CA HIS A 19 -24.62 -4.24 -8.98
C HIS A 19 -24.79 -4.81 -7.57
N ARG A 20 -24.20 -5.98 -7.31
CA ARG A 20 -24.26 -6.63 -6.00
C ARG A 20 -23.56 -5.81 -4.92
N ILE A 21 -22.35 -5.30 -5.18
CA ILE A 21 -21.61 -4.46 -4.22
C ILE A 21 -22.40 -3.19 -3.89
N LYS A 22 -23.08 -2.59 -4.87
CA LYS A 22 -23.94 -1.43 -4.62
C LYS A 22 -25.15 -1.78 -3.78
N ALA A 23 -25.84 -2.87 -4.10
CA ALA A 23 -27.03 -3.30 -3.37
C ALA A 23 -26.72 -3.72 -1.92
N ASP A 24 -25.65 -4.48 -1.71
CA ASP A 24 -25.30 -5.04 -0.40
C ASP A 24 -24.75 -3.99 0.58
N PHE A 25 -24.14 -2.90 0.08
CA PHE A 25 -23.38 -1.95 0.90
C PHE A 25 -23.78 -0.48 0.71
N ASP A 26 -24.85 -0.21 -0.05
CA ASP A 26 -25.32 1.14 -0.42
C ASP A 26 -24.20 2.07 -0.91
N LEU A 27 -23.25 1.50 -1.64
CA LEU A 27 -22.07 2.23 -2.07
C LEU A 27 -22.37 3.15 -3.25
N GLY A 28 -21.95 4.41 -3.12
CA GLY A 28 -21.87 5.32 -4.25
C GLY A 28 -21.02 4.73 -5.38
N ALA A 29 -21.31 5.10 -6.64
CA ALA A 29 -20.69 4.50 -7.82
C ALA A 29 -19.14 4.52 -7.78
N GLN A 30 -18.55 5.61 -7.30
CA GLN A 30 -17.09 5.72 -7.18
C GLN A 30 -16.52 4.76 -6.13
N ALA A 31 -17.18 4.60 -4.99
CA ALA A 31 -16.76 3.66 -3.95
C ALA A 31 -16.78 2.22 -4.48
N ALA A 32 -17.84 1.83 -5.18
CA ALA A 32 -17.96 0.50 -5.77
C ALA A 32 -16.83 0.21 -6.79
N VAL A 33 -16.57 1.14 -7.72
CA VAL A 33 -15.49 1.00 -8.73
C VAL A 33 -14.11 0.93 -8.05
N ARG A 34 -13.88 1.72 -7.00
CA ARG A 34 -12.61 1.72 -6.27
C ARG A 34 -12.39 0.45 -5.48
N THR A 35 -13.43 -0.14 -4.89
CA THR A 35 -13.37 -1.47 -4.27
C THR A 35 -12.92 -2.52 -5.27
N VAL A 36 -13.51 -2.55 -6.47
CA VAL A 36 -13.10 -3.46 -7.55
C VAL A 36 -11.64 -3.24 -7.94
N LYS A 37 -11.25 -1.97 -8.15
CA LYS A 37 -9.87 -1.62 -8.49
C LYS A 37 -8.88 -2.11 -7.43
N LYS A 38 -9.17 -1.90 -6.14
CA LYS A 38 -8.32 -2.34 -5.03
C LYS A 38 -8.11 -3.86 -5.03
N VAL A 39 -9.16 -4.64 -5.33
CA VAL A 39 -9.04 -6.10 -5.48
C VAL A 39 -8.14 -6.47 -6.66
N CYS A 40 -8.33 -5.85 -7.82
CA CYS A 40 -7.50 -6.09 -9.00
C CYS A 40 -6.02 -5.73 -8.76
N ASP A 41 -5.74 -4.57 -8.17
CA ASP A 41 -4.38 -4.11 -7.89
C ASP A 41 -3.67 -5.05 -6.88
N ALA A 42 -4.41 -5.60 -5.91
CA ALA A 42 -3.86 -6.58 -4.97
C ALA A 42 -3.47 -7.89 -5.67
N TYR A 43 -4.28 -8.38 -6.61
CA TYR A 43 -3.92 -9.54 -7.43
C TYR A 43 -2.78 -9.27 -8.42
N ALA A 44 -2.70 -8.06 -8.98
CA ALA A 44 -1.58 -7.65 -9.81
C ALA A 44 -0.28 -7.64 -9.00
N THR A 45 -0.32 -7.10 -7.79
CA THR A 45 0.79 -7.11 -6.83
C THR A 45 1.19 -8.54 -6.45
N PHE A 46 0.22 -9.40 -6.17
CA PHE A 46 0.47 -10.82 -5.87
C PHE A 46 1.21 -11.51 -7.03
N LYS A 47 0.76 -11.31 -8.27
CA LYS A 47 1.41 -11.86 -9.48
C LYS A 47 2.83 -11.32 -9.67
N ALA A 48 3.05 -10.04 -9.41
CA ALA A 48 4.39 -9.44 -9.46
C ALA A 48 5.32 -10.07 -8.41
N ASN A 49 4.83 -10.31 -7.19
CA ASN A 49 5.61 -10.95 -6.13
C ASN A 49 5.95 -12.42 -6.44
N LEU A 50 5.06 -13.16 -7.11
CA LEU A 50 5.37 -14.50 -7.61
C LEU A 50 6.51 -14.48 -8.62
N ARG A 51 6.46 -13.56 -9.60
CA ARG A 51 7.53 -13.37 -10.60
C ARG A 51 8.85 -12.94 -9.99
N ALA A 52 8.80 -12.13 -8.93
CA ALA A 52 9.98 -11.70 -8.19
C ALA A 52 10.58 -12.81 -7.29
N GLY A 53 9.93 -13.96 -7.18
CA GLY A 53 10.40 -15.07 -6.33
C GLY A 53 10.17 -14.87 -4.83
N ASN A 54 9.39 -13.85 -4.42
CA ASN A 54 9.16 -13.53 -3.00
C ASN A 54 8.39 -14.64 -2.25
N TYR A 55 7.76 -15.56 -2.98
CA TYR A 55 7.10 -16.75 -2.44
C TYR A 55 7.87 -18.05 -2.67
N GLY A 56 9.14 -17.97 -3.08
CA GLY A 56 9.97 -19.12 -3.44
C GLY A 56 9.86 -19.52 -4.90
N LEU A 57 10.66 -20.50 -5.29
CA LEU A 57 10.70 -21.06 -6.65
C LEU A 57 9.36 -21.70 -7.03
N GLU A 58 9.14 -21.84 -8.33
CA GLU A 58 8.03 -22.61 -8.90
C GLU A 58 7.99 -24.03 -8.29
N GLY A 59 6.78 -24.51 -7.96
CA GLY A 59 6.60 -25.82 -7.32
C GLY A 59 7.01 -25.91 -5.84
N SER A 60 7.64 -24.88 -5.27
CA SER A 60 7.98 -24.91 -3.84
C SER A 60 6.72 -24.95 -2.96
N LYS A 61 6.79 -25.66 -1.82
CA LYS A 61 5.69 -25.74 -0.85
C LYS A 61 5.15 -24.35 -0.45
N ARG A 62 6.03 -23.36 -0.36
CA ARG A 62 5.67 -21.97 -0.04
C ARG A 62 4.86 -21.31 -1.15
N ARG A 63 5.26 -21.46 -2.42
CA ARG A 63 4.55 -20.90 -3.57
C ARG A 63 3.20 -21.57 -3.79
N ILE A 64 3.15 -22.91 -3.74
CA ILE A 64 1.89 -23.68 -3.83
C ILE A 64 0.88 -23.20 -2.78
N LYS A 65 1.33 -23.02 -1.53
CA LYS A 65 0.48 -22.52 -0.43
C LYS A 65 0.01 -21.08 -0.63
N ALA A 66 0.82 -20.23 -1.28
CA ALA A 66 0.45 -18.85 -1.56
C ALA A 66 -0.58 -18.77 -2.69
N GLU A 67 -0.40 -19.57 -3.75
CA GLU A 67 -1.29 -19.62 -4.93
C GLU A 67 -2.63 -20.29 -4.62
N SER A 68 -2.69 -21.21 -3.65
CA SER A 68 -3.91 -21.94 -3.29
C SER A 68 -4.94 -21.11 -2.49
N LYS A 69 -4.62 -19.88 -2.11
CA LYS A 69 -5.47 -19.04 -1.26
C LYS A 69 -5.84 -17.72 -1.93
N PRO A 70 -7.05 -17.19 -1.69
CA PRO A 70 -7.39 -15.85 -2.13
C PRO A 70 -6.57 -14.79 -1.39
N VAL A 71 -6.33 -13.66 -2.05
CA VAL A 71 -5.84 -12.45 -1.39
C VAL A 71 -6.89 -12.01 -0.38
N ARG A 72 -6.47 -11.76 0.86
CA ARG A 72 -7.35 -11.29 1.95
C ARG A 72 -6.99 -9.87 2.35
N PHE A 73 -8.00 -9.09 2.67
CA PHE A 73 -7.87 -7.74 3.21
C PHE A 73 -8.16 -7.78 4.71
N ARG A 74 -7.33 -7.10 5.50
CA ARG A 74 -7.62 -6.86 6.92
C ARG A 74 -8.68 -5.76 7.02
N GLU A 75 -9.51 -5.82 8.05
CA GLU A 75 -10.49 -4.76 8.33
C GLU A 75 -9.82 -3.38 8.47
N THR A 76 -8.66 -3.35 9.10
CA THR A 76 -7.85 -2.14 9.32
C THR A 76 -6.92 -1.80 8.15
N SER A 77 -7.10 -2.43 6.98
CA SER A 77 -6.24 -2.17 5.81
C SER A 77 -6.41 -0.75 5.32
N ALA A 78 -5.30 -0.15 4.87
CA ALA A 78 -5.31 1.18 4.27
C ALA A 78 -6.37 1.29 3.16
N GLN A 79 -7.13 2.38 3.16
CA GLN A 79 -8.17 2.66 2.17
C GLN A 79 -7.82 3.91 1.35
N PRO A 80 -7.53 3.76 0.03
CA PRO A 80 -7.24 4.90 -0.83
C PRO A 80 -8.52 5.66 -1.17
N PHE A 81 -8.45 6.99 -1.10
CA PHE A 81 -9.47 7.91 -1.57
C PHE A 81 -8.94 8.85 -2.64
N ASP A 82 -9.73 9.05 -3.70
CA ASP A 82 -9.52 10.12 -4.67
C ASP A 82 -10.31 11.38 -4.31
N ASP A 83 -10.14 12.45 -5.09
CA ASP A 83 -10.78 13.75 -4.85
C ASP A 83 -12.32 13.74 -4.85
N ARG A 84 -12.94 12.71 -5.42
CA ARG A 84 -14.41 12.54 -5.41
C ARG A 84 -14.89 11.90 -4.12
N MET A 85 -14.03 11.12 -3.47
CA MET A 85 -14.34 10.41 -2.24
C MET A 85 -13.85 11.13 -0.99
N LEU A 86 -12.79 11.93 -1.12
CA LEU A 86 -12.20 12.68 -0.03
C LEU A 86 -11.93 14.13 -0.45
N THR A 87 -12.35 15.09 0.37
CA THR A 87 -12.10 16.52 0.13
C THR A 87 -11.49 17.15 1.36
N TRP A 88 -10.43 17.92 1.15
CA TRP A 88 -9.76 18.72 2.16
C TRP A 88 -10.28 20.15 2.14
N ASN A 89 -10.60 20.71 3.30
CA ASN A 89 -10.77 22.13 3.52
C ASN A 89 -9.64 22.59 4.44
N LEU A 90 -8.62 23.21 3.84
CA LEU A 90 -7.39 23.56 4.54
C LEU A 90 -7.57 24.76 5.47
N ASP A 91 -8.41 25.72 5.07
CA ASP A 91 -8.65 26.94 5.84
C ASP A 91 -9.30 26.62 7.19
N THR A 92 -10.28 25.70 7.19
CA THR A 92 -10.98 25.25 8.40
C THR A 92 -10.37 24.00 9.02
N LYS A 93 -9.30 23.43 8.43
CA LYS A 93 -8.69 22.15 8.83
C LYS A 93 -9.69 21.00 8.97
N MET A 94 -10.59 20.90 7.99
CA MET A 94 -11.61 19.86 7.92
C MET A 94 -11.37 18.91 6.74
N VAL A 95 -11.79 17.66 6.90
CA VAL A 95 -11.87 16.67 5.81
C VAL A 95 -13.30 16.14 5.72
N SER A 96 -13.72 15.83 4.49
CA SER A 96 -14.96 15.10 4.22
C SER A 96 -14.63 13.80 3.50
N VAL A 97 -15.12 12.67 3.99
CA VAL A 97 -14.78 11.32 3.51
C VAL A 97 -16.04 10.50 3.26
N TRP A 98 -16.07 9.76 2.15
CA TRP A 98 -17.11 8.78 1.89
C TRP A 98 -16.92 7.49 2.69
N THR A 99 -18.00 7.02 3.31
CA THR A 99 -18.10 5.77 4.04
C THR A 99 -19.24 4.91 3.50
N VAL A 100 -19.42 3.71 4.04
CA VAL A 100 -20.59 2.85 3.77
C VAL A 100 -21.90 3.46 4.32
N ALA A 101 -21.82 4.39 5.26
CA ALA A 101 -22.98 5.12 5.81
C ALA A 101 -23.19 6.49 5.12
N GLY A 102 -22.58 6.69 3.95
CA GLY A 102 -22.60 7.97 3.24
C GLY A 102 -21.40 8.86 3.55
N ARG A 103 -21.50 10.13 3.14
CA ARG A 103 -20.38 11.09 3.22
C ARG A 103 -20.34 11.78 4.57
N LEU A 104 -19.35 11.44 5.38
CA LEU A 104 -19.03 12.16 6.60
C LEU A 104 -18.35 13.49 6.25
N LYS A 105 -18.83 14.59 6.82
CA LYS A 105 -18.35 15.95 6.57
C LYS A 105 -17.85 16.58 7.87
N GLY A 106 -16.98 17.57 7.75
CA GLY A 106 -16.53 18.36 8.90
C GLY A 106 -15.72 17.55 9.91
N ILE A 107 -14.95 16.56 9.45
CA ILE A 107 -14.04 15.81 10.33
C ILE A 107 -12.79 16.68 10.53
N PRO A 108 -12.46 17.11 11.76
CA PRO A 108 -11.25 17.88 11.99
C PRO A 108 -9.99 17.04 11.76
N PHE A 109 -8.93 17.67 11.26
CA PHE A 109 -7.61 17.05 11.19
C PHE A 109 -6.53 17.93 11.80
N VAL A 110 -5.47 17.29 12.29
CA VAL A 110 -4.27 17.94 12.79
C VAL A 110 -3.05 17.50 11.98
N CYS A 111 -2.12 18.40 11.76
CA CYS A 111 -0.83 18.11 11.13
C CYS A 111 0.20 19.18 11.50
N SER A 112 1.48 18.88 11.31
CA SER A 112 2.55 19.87 11.51
C SER A 112 2.45 21.00 10.46
N PRO A 113 3.01 22.19 10.73
CA PRO A 113 3.06 23.29 9.76
C PRO A 113 3.67 22.87 8.42
N GLU A 114 4.73 22.05 8.45
CA GLU A 114 5.35 21.51 7.24
C GLU A 114 4.41 20.57 6.48
N ALA A 115 3.74 19.65 7.18
CA ALA A 115 2.78 18.74 6.58
C ALA A 115 1.62 19.52 5.92
N MET A 116 1.17 20.61 6.55
CA MET A 116 0.15 21.52 6.03
C MET A 116 0.61 22.19 4.72
N ARG A 117 1.83 22.72 4.68
CA ARG A 117 2.41 23.34 3.45
C ARG A 117 2.49 22.35 2.31
N LEU A 118 2.94 21.14 2.60
CA LEU A 118 3.03 20.09 1.61
C LEU A 118 1.63 19.63 1.17
N LEU A 119 0.65 19.56 2.09
CA LEU A 119 -0.72 19.12 1.80
C LEU A 119 -1.42 20.07 0.82
N ALA A 120 -1.17 21.38 0.91
CA ALA A 120 -1.65 22.36 -0.07
C ALA A 120 -1.19 22.07 -1.51
N GLN A 121 -0.09 21.33 -1.68
CA GLN A 121 0.45 20.94 -2.98
C GLN A 121 0.06 19.53 -3.42
N ARG A 122 -0.73 18.82 -2.61
CA ARG A 122 -1.07 17.40 -2.83
C ARG A 122 -1.76 17.19 -4.18
N LYS A 123 -1.31 16.19 -4.93
CA LYS A 123 -1.96 15.70 -6.14
C LYS A 123 -2.08 14.17 -6.13
N GLY A 124 -3.29 13.64 -6.21
CA GLY A 124 -3.55 12.21 -6.33
C GLY A 124 -4.39 11.66 -5.18
N GLU A 125 -4.12 10.42 -4.78
CA GLU A 125 -4.92 9.74 -3.77
C GLU A 125 -4.39 10.05 -2.35
N SER A 126 -5.27 9.91 -1.37
CA SER A 126 -4.92 9.92 0.05
C SER A 126 -5.31 8.60 0.68
N ASP A 127 -4.39 7.95 1.37
CA ASP A 127 -4.65 6.68 2.04
C ASP A 127 -5.10 6.93 3.47
N LEU A 128 -6.32 6.49 3.81
CA LEU A 128 -6.78 6.39 5.18
C LEU A 128 -6.18 5.14 5.82
N VAL A 129 -5.42 5.31 6.90
CA VAL A 129 -4.73 4.22 7.60
C VAL A 129 -5.09 4.28 9.08
N MET A 130 -5.36 3.14 9.70
CA MET A 130 -5.49 3.04 11.15
C MET A 130 -4.19 2.49 11.76
N ARG A 131 -3.65 3.18 12.76
CA ARG A 131 -2.52 2.72 13.59
C ARG A 131 -2.77 3.07 15.04
N ASP A 132 -2.64 2.08 15.92
CA ASP A 132 -2.75 2.24 17.37
C ASP A 132 -4.04 2.97 17.80
N GLY A 133 -5.16 2.61 17.17
CA GLY A 133 -6.48 3.20 17.43
C GLY A 133 -6.71 4.58 16.80
N MET A 134 -5.73 5.14 16.09
CA MET A 134 -5.83 6.46 15.46
C MET A 134 -5.90 6.35 13.93
N PHE A 135 -6.70 7.23 13.33
CA PHE A 135 -6.79 7.37 11.89
C PHE A 135 -5.80 8.43 11.37
N PHE A 136 -5.13 8.08 10.27
CA PHE A 136 -4.19 8.94 9.56
C PHE A 136 -4.57 9.03 8.09
N LEU A 137 -4.33 10.20 7.50
CA LEU A 137 -4.45 10.40 6.06
C LEU A 137 -3.08 10.65 5.47
N ILE A 138 -2.58 9.70 4.69
CA ILE A 138 -1.31 9.81 3.98
C ILE A 138 -1.59 10.38 2.60
N ALA A 139 -1.32 11.67 2.42
CA ALA A 139 -1.65 12.40 1.20
C ALA A 139 -0.50 12.35 0.18
N THR A 140 -0.71 11.70 -0.97
CA THR A 140 0.35 11.48 -1.97
C THR A 140 0.72 12.77 -2.70
N LYS A 141 2.02 13.08 -2.74
CA LYS A 141 2.56 14.28 -3.44
C LYS A 141 3.40 13.97 -4.68
N ALA A 142 3.81 12.71 -4.84
CA ALA A 142 4.83 12.32 -5.81
C ALA A 142 4.49 12.65 -7.28
N LYS A 143 3.21 12.59 -7.66
CA LYS A 143 2.79 12.85 -9.06
C LYS A 143 3.13 14.26 -9.57
N ARG A 144 3.29 15.27 -8.71
CA ARG A 144 3.57 16.65 -9.14
C ARG A 144 5.06 16.97 -9.26
N ALA A 145 5.90 16.33 -8.46
CA ALA A 145 7.32 16.64 -8.40
C ALA A 145 8.16 15.91 -9.47
N GLY A 146 7.53 15.13 -10.35
CA GLY A 146 8.26 14.22 -11.26
C GLY A 146 9.03 13.11 -10.53
N VAL A 147 8.78 12.95 -9.23
CA VAL A 147 9.48 11.98 -8.39
C VAL A 147 8.90 10.61 -8.65
N ALA A 148 9.72 9.72 -9.21
CA ALA A 148 9.31 8.36 -9.44
C ALA A 148 9.12 7.60 -8.12
N VAL A 149 8.01 6.86 -8.02
CA VAL A 149 7.69 6.02 -6.86
C VAL A 149 7.85 4.57 -7.26
N VAL A 150 8.74 3.86 -6.58
CA VAL A 150 8.96 2.43 -6.75
C VAL A 150 8.34 1.69 -5.58
N HIS A 151 7.29 0.92 -5.84
CA HIS A 151 6.73 0.03 -4.83
C HIS A 151 7.57 -1.25 -4.76
N VAL A 152 8.06 -1.56 -3.57
CA VAL A 152 8.81 -2.79 -3.28
C VAL A 152 8.13 -3.61 -2.21
N ASP A 153 8.33 -4.92 -2.24
CA ASP A 153 7.92 -5.80 -1.15
C ASP A 153 8.70 -5.43 0.11
N SER A 154 7.99 -5.15 1.21
CA SER A 154 8.57 -4.84 2.51
C SER A 154 8.83 -6.09 3.37
N SER A 155 8.53 -7.29 2.84
CA SER A 155 8.72 -8.53 3.57
C SER A 155 10.18 -8.73 4.00
N ASN A 156 10.37 -9.04 5.28
CA ASN A 156 11.68 -9.24 5.93
C ASN A 156 12.62 -8.03 5.96
N THR A 157 12.22 -6.82 5.54
CA THR A 157 13.10 -5.63 5.61
C THR A 157 13.47 -5.27 7.05
N SER A 158 12.66 -5.66 8.03
CA SER A 158 12.94 -5.50 9.46
C SER A 158 13.87 -6.58 10.05
N ARG A 159 14.19 -7.63 9.28
CA ARG A 159 14.98 -8.79 9.71
C ARG A 159 16.25 -9.01 8.89
N GLN A 160 16.30 -8.46 7.69
CA GLN A 160 17.45 -8.48 6.81
C GLN A 160 18.45 -7.39 7.23
N CYS A 161 19.73 -7.72 7.27
CA CYS A 161 20.79 -6.72 7.43
C CYS A 161 20.99 -5.98 6.10
N SER A 162 21.03 -4.65 6.13
CA SER A 162 21.27 -3.84 4.92
C SER A 162 22.69 -3.92 4.38
N GLU A 163 23.65 -4.36 5.18
CA GLU A 163 25.07 -4.43 4.78
C GLU A 163 25.44 -5.81 4.21
N CYS A 164 25.05 -6.89 4.90
CA CYS A 164 25.47 -8.25 4.53
C CYS A 164 24.32 -9.14 4.05
N TRP A 165 23.10 -8.60 3.95
CA TRP A 165 21.90 -9.28 3.45
C TRP A 165 21.39 -10.48 4.28
N HIS A 166 22.10 -10.81 5.37
CA HIS A 166 21.72 -11.88 6.27
C HIS A 166 20.36 -11.59 6.91
N THR A 167 19.42 -12.51 6.74
CA THR A 167 18.07 -12.39 7.28
C THR A 167 17.89 -13.35 8.43
N HIS A 168 17.67 -12.83 9.63
CA HIS A 168 17.43 -13.65 10.81
C HIS A 168 16.39 -13.03 11.73
N ARG A 169 15.60 -13.89 12.39
CA ARG A 169 14.47 -13.47 13.23
C ARG A 169 14.89 -12.66 14.45
N THR A 170 16.10 -12.87 14.96
CA THR A 170 16.67 -12.19 16.14
C THR A 170 17.56 -11.00 15.79
N ASN A 171 17.60 -10.59 14.51
CA ASN A 171 18.37 -9.41 14.09
C ASN A 171 17.74 -8.11 14.63
N ARG A 172 16.40 -8.01 14.67
CA ARG A 172 15.72 -6.92 15.38
C ARG A 172 15.57 -7.28 16.84
N VAL A 173 16.29 -6.56 17.71
CA VAL A 173 16.32 -6.82 19.16
C VAL A 173 15.18 -6.10 19.85
N THR A 174 14.93 -4.84 19.47
CA THR A 174 13.82 -4.04 19.99
C THR A 174 13.16 -3.25 18.85
N GLN A 175 12.14 -2.43 19.16
CA GLN A 175 11.58 -1.52 18.18
C GLN A 175 12.65 -0.60 17.56
N ALA A 176 13.58 -0.08 18.37
CA ALA A 176 14.61 0.86 17.94
C ALA A 176 15.95 0.19 17.57
N ARG A 177 16.27 -0.98 18.13
CA ARG A 177 17.62 -1.57 18.02
C ARG A 177 17.68 -2.78 17.08
N PHE A 178 18.61 -2.73 16.13
CA PHE A 178 18.96 -3.82 15.22
C PHE A 178 20.41 -4.25 15.41
N VAL A 179 20.67 -5.56 15.47
CA VAL A 179 22.00 -6.17 15.57
C VAL A 179 22.06 -7.34 14.61
N CYS A 180 22.90 -7.27 13.57
CA CYS A 180 23.07 -8.38 12.63
C CYS A 180 23.80 -9.54 13.30
N ARG A 181 23.21 -10.74 13.29
CA ARG A 181 23.84 -11.95 13.86
C ARG A 181 24.93 -12.58 12.99
N SER A 182 25.14 -12.07 11.77
CA SER A 182 26.17 -12.56 10.86
C SER A 182 27.38 -11.63 10.80
N CYS A 183 27.18 -10.32 10.54
CA CYS A 183 28.28 -9.36 10.43
C CYS A 183 28.47 -8.47 11.67
N GLY A 184 27.62 -8.60 12.69
CA GLY A 184 27.75 -7.86 13.95
C GLY A 184 27.32 -6.39 13.94
N ILE A 185 26.96 -5.82 12.78
CA ILE A 185 26.60 -4.39 12.72
C ILE A 185 25.39 -4.05 13.61
N VAL A 186 25.49 -2.91 14.29
CA VAL A 186 24.44 -2.33 15.13
C VAL A 186 23.90 -1.06 14.49
N LEU A 187 22.58 -0.99 14.29
CA LEU A 187 21.90 0.15 13.67
C LEU A 187 20.58 0.45 14.37
N HIS A 188 20.03 1.65 14.14
CA HIS A 188 18.62 1.89 14.40
C HIS A 188 17.77 1.02 13.45
N ALA A 189 16.76 0.33 13.97
CA ALA A 189 15.96 -0.63 13.21
C ALA A 189 15.24 0.03 12.02
N ASP A 190 14.74 1.26 12.19
CA ASP A 190 14.10 2.00 11.09
C ASP A 190 15.11 2.44 10.03
N HIS A 191 16.36 2.73 10.40
CA HIS A 191 17.40 3.09 9.45
C HIS A 191 17.83 1.88 8.61
N ASN A 192 18.06 0.72 9.25
CA ASN A 192 18.33 -0.54 8.56
C ASN A 192 17.15 -0.93 7.64
N GLY A 193 15.91 -0.82 8.14
CA GLY A 193 14.70 -1.09 7.35
C GLY A 193 14.58 -0.18 6.13
N SER A 194 14.86 1.11 6.30
CA SER A 194 14.84 2.11 5.22
C SER A 194 15.89 1.83 4.15
N ARG A 195 17.12 1.46 4.56
CA ARG A 195 18.19 1.05 3.63
C ARG A 195 17.78 -0.19 2.82
N ASN A 196 17.22 -1.22 3.47
CA ASN A 196 16.72 -2.40 2.76
C ASN A 196 15.65 -2.06 1.71
N ILE A 197 14.72 -1.15 2.05
CA ILE A 197 13.69 -0.68 1.11
C ILE A 197 14.35 0.07 -0.06
N ALA A 198 15.31 0.96 0.23
CA ALA A 198 16.03 1.72 -0.78
C ALA A 198 16.80 0.80 -1.75
N HIS A 199 17.53 -0.20 -1.24
CA HIS A 199 18.23 -1.15 -2.09
C HIS A 199 17.30 -1.98 -2.97
N ARG A 200 16.15 -2.39 -2.45
CA ARG A 200 15.13 -3.08 -3.26
C ARG A 200 14.56 -2.16 -4.32
N ALA A 201 14.36 -0.88 -3.99
CA ALA A 201 13.81 0.11 -4.90
C ALA A 201 14.80 0.39 -6.04
N ASP A 202 16.07 0.56 -5.72
CA ASP A 202 17.15 0.70 -6.70
C ASP A 202 17.25 -0.53 -7.61
N ALA A 203 17.27 -1.73 -7.03
CA ALA A 203 17.29 -2.95 -7.83
C ALA A 203 16.06 -3.11 -8.75
N ALA A 204 14.87 -2.70 -8.29
CA ALA A 204 13.66 -2.69 -9.12
C ALA A 204 13.69 -1.61 -10.21
N TRP A 205 14.24 -0.43 -9.89
CA TRP A 205 14.47 0.68 -10.81
C TRP A 205 15.38 0.26 -11.97
N GLN A 206 16.54 -0.32 -11.65
CA GLN A 206 17.53 -0.79 -12.63
C GLN A 206 16.96 -1.88 -13.56
N ARG A 207 16.06 -2.73 -13.05
CA ARG A 207 15.37 -3.76 -13.86
C ARG A 207 14.21 -3.21 -14.70
N GLY A 208 13.95 -1.90 -14.68
CA GLY A 208 12.85 -1.28 -15.40
C GLY A 208 11.46 -1.62 -14.85
N ALA A 209 11.37 -2.20 -13.65
CA ALA A 209 10.13 -2.56 -12.97
C ALA A 209 9.52 -1.34 -12.27
N VAL A 210 9.19 -0.31 -13.05
CA VAL A 210 8.62 0.93 -12.54
C VAL A 210 7.21 1.10 -13.05
N ASN A 211 6.30 1.50 -12.15
CA ASN A 211 5.04 2.10 -12.56
C ASN A 211 5.39 3.43 -13.24
N ARG A 212 5.60 3.42 -14.56
CA ARG A 212 5.74 4.65 -15.32
C ARG A 212 4.45 5.46 -15.12
N PRO A 213 4.52 6.71 -14.63
CA PRO A 213 3.39 7.61 -14.75
C PRO A 213 3.01 7.64 -16.23
N ARG A 214 1.76 7.39 -16.56
CA ARG A 214 1.25 7.83 -17.86
C ARG A 214 1.30 9.35 -17.81
N THR A 215 2.33 9.94 -18.41
CA THR A 215 2.27 11.34 -18.84
C THR A 215 1.08 11.50 -19.79
N PRO A 216 0.35 12.62 -19.72
CA PRO A 216 -0.78 12.88 -20.60
C PRO A 216 -0.37 12.83 -22.08
#